data_AF-A0A2A9EED9-F1
#
_entry.id   AF-A0A2A9EED9-F1
#
_cell.length_a   1.000
_cell.length_b   1.000
_cell.length_c   1.000
_cell.angle_alpha   90.00
_cell.angle_beta   90.00
_cell.angle_gamma   90.00
#
_symmetry.space_group_name_H-M   'P 1'
#
loop_
_entity.id
_entity.type
_entity.pdbx_description
1 polymer ?
#
loop_
_entity_poly.entity_id
_entity_poly.type
_entity_poly.pdbx_seq_one_letter_code
_entity_poly.pdbx_strand_id
1 'polypeptide(L)'
;MDSDTVATSQNELHLAPGTVALVRDTVRSEPTSPHGDFATTLAILDRVDRLKALGDTLLQLVEQESGLRRSELALLDALQAVDSEHDDHPRRLGRAVGMTTDAVVATAESLAARGLVGIVHDDAGRAAAIHLTDAGRAVLTQAEAVQIRATDAAVREVGPEGSRRALAVLDQIIGAMSPLAPAVELCAPENRMLPGA
;
A
#
# COMPACT_ATOMS: atom_id res chain seq x y z
N MET A 1 -43.54 -2.74 37.29
CA MET A 1 -44.04 -3.80 36.39
C MET A 1 -44.34 -3.17 35.05
N ASP A 2 -43.37 -2.55 34.39
CA ASP A 2 -42.06 -3.02 33.89
C ASP A 2 -42.18 -3.50 32.45
N SER A 3 -41.33 -2.89 31.61
CA SER A 3 -40.75 -3.43 30.36
C SER A 3 -41.69 -3.56 29.14
N ASP A 4 -41.32 -3.19 27.91
CA ASP A 4 -40.00 -2.89 27.36
C ASP A 4 -40.01 -1.82 26.26
N THR A 5 -38.95 -1.03 26.34
CA THR A 5 -38.33 -0.17 25.35
C THR A 5 -37.86 -0.97 24.13
N VAL A 6 -38.23 -0.54 22.91
CA VAL A 6 -37.39 -0.76 21.72
C VAL A 6 -37.24 0.57 20.99
N ALA A 7 -36.12 1.24 21.26
CA ALA A 7 -35.66 2.39 20.50
C ALA A 7 -35.09 1.92 19.15
N THR A 8 -35.82 2.19 18.07
CA THR A 8 -35.26 2.12 16.71
C THR A 8 -34.87 3.53 16.30
N SER A 9 -33.64 3.94 16.64
CA SER A 9 -33.07 5.19 16.14
C SER A 9 -32.62 5.00 14.69
N GLN A 10 -33.48 5.40 13.76
CA GLN A 10 -33.09 5.67 12.38
C GLN A 10 -32.19 6.93 12.39
N ASN A 11 -30.89 6.71 12.25
CA ASN A 11 -29.92 7.78 12.09
C ASN A 11 -29.99 8.29 10.64
N GLU A 12 -30.90 9.22 10.37
CA GLU A 12 -31.00 9.89 9.08
C GLU A 12 -29.74 10.75 8.86
N LEU A 13 -28.89 10.30 7.94
CA LEU A 13 -27.76 11.06 7.42
C LEU A 13 -28.27 12.33 6.74
N HIS A 14 -28.24 13.43 7.48
CA HIS A 14 -28.61 14.76 7.02
C HIS A 14 -27.50 15.30 6.08
N LEU A 15 -27.57 14.92 4.81
CA LEU A 15 -26.72 15.46 3.75
C LEU A 15 -27.28 16.82 3.29
N ALA A 16 -26.43 17.84 3.27
CA ALA A 16 -26.79 19.19 2.86
C ALA A 16 -27.29 19.22 1.39
N PRO A 17 -28.32 20.04 1.07
CA PRO A 17 -28.99 20.04 -0.24
C PRO A 17 -28.10 20.47 -1.43
N GLY A 18 -26.86 20.90 -1.19
CA GLY A 18 -25.88 21.24 -2.24
C GLY A 18 -25.02 20.08 -2.73
N THR A 19 -24.81 19.02 -1.94
CA THR A 19 -23.86 17.95 -2.28
C THR A 19 -24.46 16.92 -3.24
N VAL A 20 -25.78 16.75 -3.21
CA VAL A 20 -26.52 15.82 -4.09
C VAL A 20 -26.69 16.39 -5.52
N ALA A 21 -26.59 17.71 -5.68
CA ALA A 21 -26.79 18.37 -6.98
C ALA A 21 -25.58 18.21 -7.92
N LEU A 22 -24.36 18.26 -7.39
CA LEU A 22 -23.13 18.19 -8.19
C LEU A 22 -22.85 16.78 -8.76
N VAL A 23 -23.29 15.73 -8.06
CA VAL A 23 -23.24 14.34 -8.55
C VAL A 23 -24.35 14.08 -9.59
N ARG A 24 -25.47 14.79 -9.53
CA ARG A 24 -26.57 14.63 -10.48
C ARG A 24 -26.30 15.29 -11.84
N ASP A 25 -25.55 16.39 -11.86
CA ASP A 25 -25.37 17.18 -13.09
C ASP A 25 -24.25 16.63 -13.99
N THR A 26 -23.22 16.02 -13.40
CA THR A 26 -22.15 15.35 -14.15
C THR A 26 -22.60 14.04 -14.80
N VAL A 27 -23.67 13.41 -14.29
CA VAL A 27 -24.22 12.15 -14.83
C VAL A 27 -25.20 12.38 -15.99
N ARG A 28 -25.65 13.63 -16.22
CA ARG A 28 -26.80 13.89 -17.11
C ARG A 28 -26.48 14.31 -18.54
N SER A 29 -25.21 14.50 -18.89
CA SER A 29 -24.84 15.07 -20.20
C SER A 29 -24.08 14.14 -21.15
N GLU A 30 -23.91 12.86 -20.80
CA GLU A 30 -23.49 11.85 -21.77
C GLU A 30 -24.50 10.70 -21.80
N PRO A 31 -24.88 10.20 -22.99
CA PRO A 31 -25.69 9.00 -23.10
C PRO A 31 -24.86 7.80 -22.63
N THR A 32 -24.84 7.57 -21.32
CA THR A 32 -24.21 6.41 -20.67
C THR A 32 -25.08 5.19 -20.89
N SER A 33 -25.12 4.70 -22.12
CA SER A 33 -25.36 3.27 -22.31
C SER A 33 -24.26 2.56 -21.51
N PRO A 34 -24.54 1.62 -20.62
CA PRO A 34 -23.50 0.79 -20.03
C PRO A 34 -22.73 0.15 -21.19
N HIS A 35 -21.50 0.59 -21.46
CA HIS A 35 -20.71 0.05 -22.56
C HIS A 35 -20.22 -1.39 -22.26
N GLY A 36 -20.50 -1.89 -21.04
CA GLY A 36 -20.36 -3.28 -20.63
C GLY A 36 -21.55 -3.76 -19.81
N ASP A 37 -21.83 -5.07 -19.89
CA ASP A 37 -22.80 -5.76 -19.02
C ASP A 37 -22.41 -5.55 -17.55
N PHE A 38 -23.35 -5.13 -16.70
CA PHE A 38 -23.14 -4.95 -15.26
C PHE A 38 -22.52 -6.19 -14.60
N ALA A 39 -22.84 -7.38 -15.11
CA ALA A 39 -22.21 -8.62 -14.67
C ALA A 39 -20.69 -8.65 -14.94
N THR A 40 -20.23 -8.05 -16.04
CA THR A 40 -18.80 -7.92 -16.37
C THR A 40 -18.10 -6.99 -15.37
N THR A 41 -18.71 -5.86 -15.02
CA THR A 41 -18.15 -4.93 -14.02
C THR A 41 -18.01 -5.60 -12.65
N LEU A 42 -19.04 -6.30 -12.18
CA LEU A 42 -18.97 -7.04 -10.91
C LEU A 42 -17.93 -8.17 -10.96
N ALA A 43 -17.81 -8.87 -12.09
CA ALA A 43 -16.80 -9.90 -12.25
C ALA A 43 -15.39 -9.31 -12.13
N ILE A 44 -15.11 -8.16 -12.76
CA ILE A 44 -13.80 -7.49 -12.65
C ILE A 44 -13.48 -7.16 -11.18
N LEU A 45 -14.43 -6.58 -10.44
CA LEU A 45 -14.24 -6.25 -9.03
C LEU A 45 -13.93 -7.49 -8.18
N ASP A 46 -14.68 -8.59 -8.36
CA ASP A 46 -14.41 -9.86 -7.68
C ASP A 46 -13.01 -10.41 -8.00
N ARG A 47 -12.52 -10.27 -9.24
CA ARG A 47 -11.15 -10.70 -9.58
C ARG A 47 -10.10 -9.81 -8.92
N VAL A 48 -10.33 -8.50 -8.82
CA VAL A 48 -9.43 -7.56 -8.13
C VAL A 48 -9.37 -7.88 -6.64
N ASP A 49 -10.50 -8.16 -6.00
CA ASP A 49 -10.54 -8.54 -4.58
C ASP A 49 -9.80 -9.86 -4.31
N ARG A 50 -9.99 -10.86 -5.18
CA ARG A 50 -9.23 -12.12 -5.10
C ARG A 50 -7.73 -11.90 -5.28
N LEU A 51 -7.34 -11.05 -6.25
CA LEU A 51 -5.94 -10.74 -6.48
C LEU A 51 -5.32 -10.03 -5.27
N LYS A 52 -6.06 -9.11 -4.64
CA LYS A 52 -5.64 -8.46 -3.39
C LYS A 52 -5.44 -9.48 -2.26
N ALA A 53 -6.39 -10.39 -2.05
CA ALA A 53 -6.29 -11.42 -1.01
C ALA A 53 -5.09 -12.36 -1.23
N LEU A 54 -4.79 -12.70 -2.49
CA LEU A 54 -3.57 -13.45 -2.83
C LEU A 54 -2.31 -12.64 -2.55
N GLY A 55 -2.31 -11.35 -2.87
CA GLY A 55 -1.22 -10.43 -2.52
C GLY A 55 -0.97 -10.34 -1.01
N ASP A 56 -2.02 -10.23 -0.22
CA ASP A 56 -1.92 -10.22 1.25
C ASP A 56 -1.37 -11.56 1.80
N THR A 57 -1.75 -12.69 1.19
CA THR A 57 -1.21 -14.02 1.53
C THR A 57 0.28 -14.12 1.23
N LEU A 58 0.72 -13.61 0.06
CA LEU A 58 2.14 -13.57 -0.30
C LEU A 58 2.94 -12.70 0.67
N LEU A 59 2.38 -11.57 1.08
CA LEU A 59 3.03 -10.69 2.03
C LEU A 59 3.18 -11.37 3.40
N GLN A 60 2.14 -12.09 3.87
CA GLN A 60 2.22 -12.86 5.10
C GLN A 60 3.32 -13.94 5.04
N LEU A 61 3.53 -14.58 3.89
CA LEU A 61 4.65 -15.51 3.71
C LEU A 61 6.00 -14.80 3.82
N VAL A 62 6.14 -13.61 3.22
CA VAL A 62 7.36 -12.80 3.36
C VAL A 62 7.59 -12.43 4.82
N GLU A 63 6.54 -12.07 5.57
CA GLU A 63 6.66 -11.79 7.01
C GLU A 63 7.11 -13.00 7.81
N GLN A 64 6.56 -14.19 7.52
CA GLN A 64 6.92 -15.44 8.20
C GLN A 64 8.38 -15.85 7.93
N GLU A 65 8.83 -15.72 6.68
CA GLU A 65 10.19 -16.11 6.28
C GLU A 65 11.25 -15.09 6.68
N SER A 66 10.92 -13.80 6.70
CA SER A 66 11.85 -12.73 7.11
C SER A 66 11.83 -12.43 8.61
N GLY A 67 10.76 -12.81 9.31
CA GLY A 67 10.51 -12.38 10.68
C GLY A 67 10.28 -10.86 10.80
N LEU A 68 9.91 -10.18 9.72
CA LEU A 68 9.61 -8.75 9.69
C LEU A 68 8.12 -8.55 9.45
N ARG A 69 7.50 -7.63 10.18
CA ARG A 69 6.12 -7.20 9.90
C ARG A 69 6.08 -6.31 8.67
N ARG A 70 4.93 -6.19 8.01
CA ARG A 70 4.69 -5.28 6.87
C ARG A 70 5.16 -3.85 7.14
N SER A 71 4.87 -3.30 8.32
CA SER A 71 5.29 -1.95 8.69
C SER A 71 6.79 -1.83 8.89
N GLU A 72 7.44 -2.90 9.36
CA GLU A 72 8.89 -2.97 9.50
C GLU A 72 9.54 -3.05 8.11
N LEU A 73 9.04 -3.90 7.21
CA LEU A 73 9.49 -3.99 5.82
C LEU A 73 9.35 -2.64 5.10
N ALA A 74 8.17 -2.02 5.18
CA ALA A 74 7.93 -0.71 4.56
C ALA A 74 8.89 0.37 5.08
N LEU A 75 9.20 0.36 6.38
CA LEU A 75 10.16 1.30 6.96
C LEU A 75 11.59 1.03 6.48
N LEU A 76 12.01 -0.23 6.38
CA LEU A 76 13.32 -0.59 5.85
C LEU A 76 13.45 -0.25 4.35
N ASP A 77 12.41 -0.50 3.56
CA ASP A 77 12.33 -0.10 2.14
C ASP A 77 12.46 1.42 1.98
N ALA A 78 11.73 2.19 2.79
CA ALA A 78 11.81 3.65 2.76
C ALA A 78 13.22 4.15 3.13
N LEU A 79 13.86 3.53 4.12
CA LEU A 79 15.25 3.83 4.49
C LEU A 79 16.25 3.44 3.39
N GLN A 80 16.01 2.37 2.64
CA GLN A 80 16.86 1.96 1.51
C GLN A 80 16.71 2.89 0.30
N ALA A 81 15.49 3.39 0.04
CA ALA A 81 15.22 4.30 -1.06
C ALA A 81 15.88 5.67 -0.89
N VAL A 82 16.18 6.07 0.35
CA VAL A 82 16.96 7.27 0.63
C VAL A 82 18.44 6.91 0.53
N ASP A 83 19.04 7.31 -0.59
CA ASP A 83 20.39 6.95 -0.99
C ASP A 83 21.44 7.31 0.09
N SER A 84 21.79 6.26 0.86
CA SER A 84 23.07 5.87 1.48
C SER A 84 23.94 6.85 2.28
N GLU A 85 23.70 8.16 2.33
CA GLU A 85 24.62 9.09 3.04
C GLU A 85 24.02 9.81 4.25
N HIS A 86 22.71 9.83 4.40
CA HIS A 86 22.08 10.67 5.42
C HIS A 86 21.05 9.89 6.24
N ASP A 87 21.16 10.03 7.56
CA ASP A 87 20.12 9.60 8.48
C ASP A 87 18.80 10.32 8.15
N ASP A 88 17.69 9.59 8.21
CA ASP A 88 16.40 10.10 7.75
C ASP A 88 15.47 10.43 8.92
N HIS A 89 14.81 11.58 8.85
CA HIS A 89 14.03 12.08 9.98
C HIS A 89 12.71 11.30 10.12
N PRO A 90 12.29 10.87 11.34
CA PRO A 90 11.11 10.03 11.53
C PRO A 90 9.82 10.56 10.89
N ARG A 91 9.62 11.89 10.94
CA ARG A 91 8.48 12.56 10.29
C ARG A 91 8.44 12.39 8.77
N ARG A 92 9.60 12.38 8.11
CA ARG A 92 9.70 12.20 6.66
C ARG A 92 9.40 10.74 6.30
N LEU A 93 10.00 9.80 7.03
CA LEU A 93 9.72 8.38 6.90
C LEU A 93 8.22 8.10 7.08
N GLY A 94 7.58 8.68 8.10
CA GLY A 94 6.15 8.51 8.34
C GLY A 94 5.28 8.95 7.16
N ARG A 95 5.64 10.04 6.48
CA ARG A 95 4.95 10.46 5.25
C ARG A 95 5.15 9.47 4.11
N ALA A 96 6.37 8.94 3.95
CA ALA A 96 6.69 7.99 2.89
C ALA A 96 5.94 6.65 3.05
N VAL A 97 5.79 6.17 4.30
CA VAL A 97 5.17 4.86 4.57
C VAL A 97 3.73 4.93 5.09
N GLY A 98 3.13 6.12 5.14
CA GLY A 98 1.76 6.31 5.63
C GLY A 98 1.59 6.06 7.14
N MET A 99 2.65 6.27 7.94
CA MET A 99 2.65 6.07 9.38
C MET A 99 2.75 7.41 10.13
N THR A 100 2.22 7.47 11.35
CA THR A 100 2.46 8.60 12.24
C THR A 100 3.92 8.60 12.72
N THR A 101 4.45 9.77 13.10
CA THR A 101 5.82 9.88 13.62
C THR A 101 6.05 8.93 14.80
N ASP A 102 5.09 8.85 15.74
CA ASP A 102 5.20 7.97 16.91
C ASP A 102 5.22 6.49 16.52
N ALA A 103 4.41 6.09 15.52
CA ALA A 103 4.43 4.73 15.00
C ALA A 103 5.76 4.40 14.31
N VAL A 104 6.35 5.36 13.59
CA VAL A 104 7.69 5.20 13.01
C VAL A 104 8.74 5.02 14.10
N VAL A 105 8.75 5.85 15.13
CA VAL A 105 9.71 5.74 16.25
C VAL A 105 9.58 4.40 16.95
N ALA A 106 8.36 3.98 17.32
CA ALA A 106 8.15 2.69 17.97
C ALA A 106 8.59 1.50 17.08
N THR A 107 8.34 1.59 15.78
CA THR A 107 8.79 0.55 14.82
C THR A 107 10.31 0.56 14.67
N ALA A 108 10.92 1.73 14.61
CA ALA A 108 12.37 1.88 14.56
C ALA A 108 13.04 1.35 15.83
N GLU A 109 12.46 1.57 17.02
CA GLU A 109 12.96 1.02 18.28
C GLU A 109 12.93 -0.52 18.30
N SER A 110 11.84 -1.13 17.81
CA SER A 110 11.74 -2.59 17.62
C SER A 110 12.84 -3.12 16.69
N LEU A 111 13.07 -2.44 15.58
CA LEU A 111 14.13 -2.79 14.62
C LEU A 111 15.54 -2.55 15.17
N ALA A 112 15.74 -1.50 15.97
CA ALA A 112 17.00 -1.16 16.60
C ALA A 112 17.38 -2.18 17.67
N ALA A 113 16.41 -2.68 18.44
CA ALA A 113 16.61 -3.78 19.38
C ALA A 113 17.11 -5.07 18.69
N ARG A 114 16.83 -5.22 17.39
CA ARG A 114 17.30 -6.32 16.54
C ARG A 114 18.58 -5.98 15.75
N GLY A 115 19.11 -4.76 15.89
CA GLY A 115 20.30 -4.29 15.18
C GLY A 115 20.08 -3.99 13.69
N LEU A 116 18.84 -3.87 13.23
CA LEU A 116 18.50 -3.66 11.82
C LEU A 116 18.52 -2.18 11.42
N VAL A 117 18.31 -1.28 12.38
CA VAL A 117 18.40 0.17 12.20
C VAL A 117 19.19 0.79 13.35
N GLY A 118 19.81 1.93 13.09
CA GLY A 118 20.34 2.82 14.11
C GLY A 118 19.45 4.05 14.29
N ILE A 119 19.41 4.57 15.52
CA ILE A 119 18.63 5.77 15.87
C ILE A 119 19.58 6.79 16.50
N VAL A 120 19.67 7.96 15.87
CA VAL A 120 20.35 9.14 16.40
C VAL A 120 19.35 9.95 17.21
N HIS A 121 19.70 10.26 18.45
CA HIS A 121 18.86 11.06 19.34
C HIS A 121 19.41 12.50 19.44
N ASP A 122 18.51 13.48 19.55
CA ASP A 122 18.89 14.86 19.87
C ASP A 122 19.27 15.02 21.36
N ASP A 123 19.73 16.21 21.75
CA ASP A 123 20.10 16.53 23.15
C ASP A 123 18.93 16.36 24.13
N ALA A 124 17.68 16.37 23.64
CA ALA A 124 16.48 16.14 24.42
C ALA A 124 16.08 14.65 24.49
N GLY A 125 16.88 13.75 23.90
CA GLY A 125 16.64 12.31 23.88
C GLY A 125 15.55 11.87 22.90
N ARG A 126 15.17 12.69 21.93
CA ARG A 126 14.17 12.34 20.89
C ARG A 126 14.87 11.81 19.65
N ALA A 127 14.27 10.83 18.98
CA ALA A 127 14.77 10.33 17.69
C ALA A 127 14.82 11.46 16.66
N ALA A 128 16.03 11.91 16.35
CA ALA A 128 16.31 12.95 15.36
C ALA A 128 16.44 12.35 13.96
N ALA A 129 17.01 11.13 13.89
CA ALA A 129 17.32 10.50 12.62
C ALA A 129 17.43 8.98 12.75
N ILE A 130 17.06 8.26 11.69
CA ILE A 130 17.08 6.80 11.62
C ILE A 130 17.85 6.39 10.38
N HIS A 131 18.74 5.39 10.49
CA HIS A 131 19.46 4.83 9.36
C HIS A 131 19.43 3.31 9.32
N LEU A 132 19.59 2.78 8.12
CA LEU A 132 19.67 1.34 7.89
C LEU A 132 21.08 0.83 8.19
N THR A 133 21.20 -0.22 9.00
CA THR A 133 22.50 -0.89 9.23
C THR A 133 22.83 -1.86 8.09
N ASP A 134 24.06 -2.37 8.05
CA ASP A 134 24.42 -3.46 7.12
C ASP A 134 23.56 -4.72 7.35
N ALA A 135 23.24 -5.02 8.61
CA ALA A 135 22.36 -6.13 8.95
C ALA A 135 20.93 -5.88 8.47
N GLY A 136 20.41 -4.65 8.62
CA GLY A 136 19.12 -4.24 8.08
C GLY A 136 19.05 -4.38 6.56
N ARG A 137 20.08 -3.91 5.85
CA ARG A 137 20.21 -4.08 4.40
C ARG A 137 20.17 -5.55 4.00
N ALA A 138 20.95 -6.39 4.67
CA ALA A 138 21.03 -7.81 4.35
C ALA A 138 19.68 -8.52 4.55
N VAL A 139 18.97 -8.25 5.65
CA VAL A 139 17.63 -8.82 5.91
C VAL A 139 16.62 -8.32 4.88
N LEU A 140 16.67 -7.04 4.51
CA LEU A 140 15.80 -6.47 3.49
C LEU A 140 16.01 -7.16 2.13
N THR A 141 17.26 -7.29 1.68
CA THR A 141 17.60 -8.02 0.45
C THR A 141 17.13 -9.48 0.50
N GLN A 142 17.20 -10.12 1.67
CA GLN A 142 16.68 -11.48 1.84
C GLN A 142 15.15 -11.53 1.69
N ALA A 143 14.43 -10.58 2.29
CA ALA A 143 12.97 -10.49 2.19
C ALA A 143 12.53 -10.23 0.73
N GLU A 144 13.21 -9.31 0.03
CA GLU A 144 12.99 -9.06 -1.40
C GLU A 144 13.21 -10.33 -2.23
N ALA A 145 14.27 -11.10 -1.94
CA ALA A 145 14.54 -12.34 -2.65
C ALA A 145 13.43 -13.39 -2.44
N VAL A 146 12.83 -13.46 -1.25
CA VAL A 146 11.65 -14.32 -0.99
C VAL A 146 10.47 -13.85 -1.83
N GLN A 147 10.18 -12.54 -1.82
CA GLN A 147 9.09 -11.96 -2.60
C GLN A 147 9.26 -12.23 -4.10
N ILE A 148 10.46 -11.99 -4.65
CA ILE A 148 10.80 -12.24 -6.05
C ILE A 148 10.56 -13.70 -6.40
N ARG A 149 11.04 -14.65 -5.58
CA ARG A 149 10.85 -16.08 -5.84
C ARG A 149 9.37 -16.49 -5.83
N ALA A 150 8.60 -15.98 -4.87
CA ALA A 150 7.18 -16.28 -4.76
C ALA A 150 6.39 -15.72 -5.96
N THR A 151 6.70 -14.49 -6.39
CA THR A 151 6.08 -13.88 -7.57
C THR A 151 6.55 -14.54 -8.88
N ASP A 152 7.84 -14.91 -9.02
CA ASP A 152 8.37 -15.60 -10.20
C ASP A 152 7.68 -16.95 -10.42
N ALA A 153 7.41 -17.70 -9.35
CA ALA A 153 6.67 -18.95 -9.44
C ALA A 153 5.27 -18.76 -10.05
N ALA A 154 4.55 -17.69 -9.66
CA ALA A 154 3.25 -17.36 -10.23
C ALA A 154 3.35 -16.90 -11.70
N VAL A 155 4.37 -16.09 -12.03
CA VAL A 155 4.63 -15.61 -13.40
C VAL A 155 4.97 -16.77 -14.33
N ARG A 156 5.77 -17.73 -13.86
CA ARG A 156 6.20 -18.90 -14.64
C ARG A 156 5.02 -19.76 -15.08
N GLU A 157 4.01 -19.92 -14.24
CA GLU A 157 2.80 -20.69 -14.55
C GLU A 157 1.97 -20.03 -15.65
N VAL A 158 1.90 -18.69 -15.66
CA VAL A 158 1.15 -17.90 -16.65
C VAL A 158 1.94 -17.77 -17.97
N GLY A 159 3.26 -17.81 -17.91
CA GLY A 159 4.17 -17.62 -19.02
C GLY A 159 4.29 -16.15 -19.46
N PRO A 160 5.38 -15.78 -20.15
CA PRO A 160 5.77 -14.39 -20.38
C PRO A 160 4.77 -13.59 -21.24
N GLU A 161 4.11 -14.24 -22.20
CA GLU A 161 3.08 -13.60 -23.03
C GLU A 161 1.79 -13.34 -22.24
N GLY A 162 1.38 -14.31 -21.41
CA GLY A 162 0.23 -14.16 -20.54
C GLY A 162 0.42 -13.03 -19.53
N SER A 163 1.60 -12.97 -18.91
CA SER A 163 1.94 -11.90 -17.96
C SER A 163 1.96 -10.51 -18.61
N ARG A 164 2.55 -10.38 -19.82
CA ARG A 164 2.55 -9.10 -20.55
C ARG A 164 1.13 -8.63 -20.88
N ARG A 165 0.25 -9.53 -21.33
CA ARG A 165 -1.16 -9.20 -21.58
C ARG A 165 -1.89 -8.79 -20.30
N ALA A 166 -1.67 -9.52 -19.20
CA ALA A 166 -2.30 -9.19 -17.92
C ALA A 166 -1.87 -7.81 -17.41
N LEU A 167 -0.58 -7.50 -17.46
CA LEU A 167 -0.04 -6.19 -17.08
C LEU A 167 -0.64 -5.07 -17.95
N ALA A 168 -0.66 -5.24 -19.27
CA ALA A 168 -1.23 -4.24 -20.17
C ALA A 168 -2.72 -3.94 -19.88
N VAL A 169 -3.50 -4.96 -19.53
CA VAL A 169 -4.91 -4.79 -19.14
C VAL A 169 -5.04 -4.11 -17.77
N LEU A 170 -4.21 -4.50 -16.79
CA LEU A 170 -4.18 -3.85 -15.48
C LEU A 170 -3.81 -2.37 -15.59
N ASP A 171 -2.81 -2.03 -16.40
CA ASP A 171 -2.39 -0.64 -16.65
C ASP A 171 -3.51 0.20 -17.29
N GLN A 172 -4.26 -0.39 -18.23
CA GLN A 172 -5.44 0.27 -18.83
C GLN A 172 -6.53 0.52 -17.78
N ILE A 173 -6.80 -0.45 -16.91
CA ILE A 173 -7.79 -0.33 -15.84
C ILE A 173 -7.35 0.73 -14.81
N ILE A 174 -6.09 0.70 -14.38
CA ILE A 174 -5.52 1.69 -13.44
C ILE A 174 -5.58 3.08 -14.06
N GLY A 175 -5.17 3.24 -15.32
CA GLY A 175 -5.22 4.51 -16.04
C GLY A 175 -6.64 5.06 -16.18
N ALA A 176 -7.64 4.20 -16.39
CA ALA A 176 -9.05 4.60 -16.45
C ALA A 176 -9.63 4.99 -15.08
N MET A 177 -9.15 4.38 -13.99
CA MET A 177 -9.63 4.65 -12.62
C MET A 177 -8.89 5.80 -11.93
N SER A 178 -7.65 6.10 -12.31
CA SER A 178 -6.82 7.15 -11.70
C SER A 178 -7.50 8.53 -11.63
N PRO A 179 -8.29 8.99 -12.64
CA PRO A 179 -9.00 10.27 -12.57
C PRO A 179 -10.19 10.27 -11.60
N LEU A 180 -10.69 9.10 -11.20
CA LEU A 180 -11.86 8.93 -10.33
C LEU A 180 -11.46 8.76 -8.86
N ALA A 181 -10.19 8.47 -8.59
CA ALA A 181 -9.67 8.36 -7.23
C ALA A 181 -9.48 9.77 -6.64
N PRO A 182 -10.11 10.12 -5.50
CA PRO A 182 -9.83 11.39 -4.84
C PRO A 182 -8.40 11.38 -4.32
N ALA A 183 -7.46 12.02 -5.03
CA ALA A 183 -6.04 12.17 -4.67
C ALA A 183 -5.52 11.02 -3.80
N VAL A 184 -5.75 9.78 -4.24
CA VAL A 184 -5.02 8.64 -3.67
C VAL A 184 -3.66 8.84 -4.28
N GLU A 185 -2.72 9.39 -3.50
CA GLU A 185 -1.29 9.28 -3.77
C GLU A 185 -0.97 7.79 -3.81
N LEU A 186 -1.31 7.14 -4.92
CA LEU A 186 -0.71 5.91 -5.35
C LEU A 186 0.76 6.28 -5.47
N CYS A 187 1.57 5.93 -4.46
CA CYS A 187 3.02 5.97 -4.60
C CYS A 187 3.33 5.30 -5.93
N ALA A 188 3.80 6.10 -6.89
CA ALA A 188 4.27 5.57 -8.15
C ALA A 188 5.36 4.53 -7.84
N PRO A 189 5.39 3.38 -8.51
CA PRO A 189 6.61 2.60 -8.55
C PRO A 189 7.64 3.43 -9.31
N GLU A 190 8.37 4.32 -8.62
CA GLU A 190 9.44 5.08 -9.23
C GLU A 190 10.49 4.09 -9.75
N ASN A 191 10.67 4.11 -11.06
CA ASN A 191 11.79 3.57 -11.83
C ASN A 191 12.78 2.71 -11.04
N ARG A 192 12.48 1.42 -10.90
CA ARG A 192 13.55 0.41 -10.84
C ARG A 192 14.25 0.42 -12.21
N MET A 193 15.22 1.31 -12.36
CA MET A 193 16.28 1.16 -13.35
C MET A 193 16.94 -0.20 -13.07
N LEU A 194 16.64 -1.17 -13.93
CA LEU A 194 17.48 -2.35 -14.09
C LEU A 194 18.90 -1.85 -14.37
N PRO A 195 19.93 -2.26 -13.63
CA PRO A 195 21.31 -1.97 -14.03
C PRO A 195 21.54 -2.58 -15.42
N GLY A 196 22.10 -1.78 -16.30
CA GLY A 196 22.27 -2.08 -17.72
C GLY A 196 22.96 -3.42 -17.98
N ALA A 197 22.47 -4.10 -19.02
CA ALA A 197 23.21 -5.12 -19.76
C ALA A 197 24.29 -4.47 -20.63
#